data_AF-A0A2G5HZQ3-F1
#
_entry.id   AF-A0A2G5HZQ3-F1
#
_cell.length_a   1.000
_cell.length_b   1.000
_cell.length_c   1.000
_cell.angle_alpha   90.00
_cell.angle_beta   90.00
_cell.angle_gamma   90.00
#
_symmetry.space_group_name_H-M   'P 1'
#
loop_
_entity.id
_entity.type
_entity.pdbx_description
1 polymer ?
#
loop_
_entity_poly.entity_id
_entity_poly.type
_entity_poly.pdbx_seq_one_letter_code
_entity_poly.pdbx_strand_id
1 'polypeptide(L)'
;MTSQSYTELLSKDDGYMTMMRKLIDGPKPIPVIETAHTEDGWPHGFADRASWALELELSMRGVGFTWTTADVRHTSKTWLPTVQNRIHSLLVHVGPVLVIAWAVIRTVYVRRLAPMMDRIDPPPSPFDELSLSEQYLLTTALGAFLMAAFSFGHSLFAIICSPLAPSPLAFFPPLYTTRVWDITSARGFWSYGWHRLFARLFLVWGVWPGEWLERTITGKSSDQPADIGKVLGGFLSSAVVHSLSVRGTVGGSWADAAGEAKFFALNGIAIIIEEGVKRAVIRMRARSNGKPQMWYDDSIGRIWWIGILLTTGRNFARGWTKGGLVREMAFM
;
A
#
# COMPACT_ATOMS: atom_id res chain seq x y z
N MET A 1 -7.25 31.15 -3.74
CA MET A 1 -7.90 30.08 -2.96
C MET A 1 -7.50 30.26 -1.51
N THR A 2 -8.44 30.63 -0.65
CA THR A 2 -8.17 30.91 0.78
C THR A 2 -7.94 29.59 1.51
N SER A 3 -6.77 29.43 2.14
CA SER A 3 -6.55 28.36 3.10
C SER A 3 -7.50 28.57 4.28
N GLN A 4 -8.20 27.53 4.73
CA GLN A 4 -8.80 27.59 6.05
C GLN A 4 -7.64 27.68 7.05
N SER A 5 -7.48 28.85 7.68
CA SER A 5 -6.45 29.03 8.70
C SER A 5 -6.77 28.17 9.92
N TYR A 6 -5.77 27.79 10.73
CA TYR A 6 -5.97 27.05 11.99
C TYR A 6 -6.97 27.75 12.94
N THR A 7 -7.14 29.06 12.80
CA THR A 7 -8.14 29.85 13.51
C THR A 7 -9.59 29.42 13.21
N GLU A 8 -9.88 28.83 12.05
CA GLU A 8 -11.20 28.24 11.73
C GLU A 8 -11.36 26.80 12.22
N LEU A 9 -10.26 26.08 12.48
CA LEU A 9 -10.26 24.72 13.02
C LEU A 9 -10.66 24.68 14.51
N LEU A 10 -10.43 25.79 15.21
CA LEU A 10 -10.71 25.96 16.64
C LEU A 10 -11.84 27.00 16.82
N SER A 11 -13.08 26.59 16.55
CA SER A 11 -14.22 27.41 16.98
C SER A 11 -14.31 27.39 18.51
N LYS A 12 -14.51 28.55 19.12
CA LYS A 12 -14.75 28.65 20.58
C LYS A 12 -16.00 27.89 21.04
N ASP A 13 -16.89 27.55 20.11
CA ASP A 13 -18.14 26.85 20.38
C ASP A 13 -18.03 25.32 20.26
N ASP A 14 -16.87 24.79 19.86
CA ASP A 14 -16.66 23.34 19.77
C ASP A 14 -16.40 22.72 21.15
N GLY A 15 -17.14 21.67 21.50
CA GLY A 15 -16.82 20.84 22.67
C GLY A 15 -15.45 20.17 22.55
N TYR A 16 -14.81 19.87 23.70
CA TYR A 16 -13.45 19.32 23.80
C TYR A 16 -13.19 18.10 22.89
N MET A 17 -14.13 17.15 22.85
CA MET A 17 -14.00 15.95 22.01
C MET A 17 -14.02 16.27 20.51
N THR A 18 -14.82 17.25 20.10
CA THR A 18 -14.88 17.72 18.71
C THR A 18 -13.59 18.45 18.32
N MET A 19 -13.05 19.27 19.24
CA MET A 19 -11.79 19.97 19.05
C MET A 19 -10.62 18.99 18.94
N MET A 20 -10.52 18.00 19.84
CA MET A 20 -9.51 16.94 19.77
C MET A 20 -9.60 16.13 18.48
N ARG A 21 -10.83 15.81 18.04
CA ARG A 21 -11.05 15.09 16.78
C ARG A 21 -10.60 15.92 15.57
N LYS A 22 -10.91 17.22 15.55
CA LYS A 22 -10.43 18.15 14.50
C LYS A 22 -8.91 18.28 14.48
N LEU A 23 -8.27 18.34 15.65
CA LEU A 23 -6.81 18.39 15.77
C LEU A 23 -6.14 17.09 15.27
N ILE A 24 -6.76 15.94 15.54
CA ILE A 24 -6.28 14.65 15.05
C ILE A 24 -6.53 14.51 13.55
N ASP A 25 -7.71 14.91 13.05
CA ASP A 25 -8.07 14.74 11.63
C ASP A 25 -7.36 15.75 10.70
N GLY A 26 -6.87 16.86 11.24
CA GLY A 26 -6.12 17.87 10.49
C GLY A 26 -7.00 18.78 9.61
N PRO A 27 -6.38 19.66 8.79
CA PRO A 27 -7.11 20.58 7.94
C PRO A 27 -7.85 19.84 6.81
N LYS A 28 -9.02 20.37 6.42
CA LYS A 28 -9.86 19.71 5.41
C LYS A 28 -9.15 19.66 4.06
N PRO A 29 -9.29 18.55 3.29
CA PRO A 29 -8.80 18.48 1.92
C PRO A 29 -9.45 19.57 1.06
N ILE A 30 -8.65 20.24 0.22
CA ILE A 30 -9.17 21.19 -0.77
C ILE A 30 -9.42 20.42 -2.07
N PRO A 31 -10.66 20.40 -2.60
CA PRO A 31 -10.91 19.84 -3.91
C PRO A 31 -10.20 20.72 -4.95
N VAL A 32 -9.37 20.10 -5.79
CA VAL A 32 -8.74 20.80 -6.91
C VAL A 32 -9.50 20.40 -8.16
N ILE A 33 -9.92 21.39 -8.95
CA ILE A 33 -10.42 21.13 -10.31
C ILE A 33 -9.19 20.76 -11.11
N GLU A 34 -9.09 19.49 -11.50
CA GLU A 34 -8.10 19.05 -12.45
C GLU A 34 -8.36 19.80 -13.76
N THR A 35 -7.47 20.74 -14.10
CA THR A 35 -7.42 21.31 -15.45
C THR A 35 -6.87 20.23 -16.36
N ALA A 36 -7.73 19.28 -16.73
CA ALA A 36 -7.45 18.30 -17.76
C ALA A 36 -7.38 19.06 -19.10
N HIS A 37 -6.22 19.67 -19.37
CA HIS A 37 -5.86 19.90 -20.75
C HIS A 37 -5.50 18.53 -21.30
N THR A 38 -6.41 17.95 -22.09
CA THR A 38 -6.07 16.85 -22.99
C THR A 38 -5.08 17.40 -24.00
N GLU A 39 -3.80 17.44 -23.64
CA GLU A 39 -2.73 17.74 -24.60
C GLU A 39 -2.69 16.61 -25.64
N ASP A 40 -2.50 16.93 -26.91
CA ASP A 40 -2.13 15.91 -27.90
C ASP A 40 -0.77 15.29 -27.51
N GLY A 41 -0.63 13.95 -27.57
CA GLY A 41 0.62 13.24 -27.22
C GLY A 41 0.52 12.07 -26.23
N TRP A 42 -0.67 11.51 -26.00
CA TRP A 42 -0.86 10.41 -25.06
C TRP A 42 -0.51 9.01 -25.63
N PRO A 43 -0.13 8.05 -24.77
CA PRO A 43 0.19 6.69 -25.21
C PRO A 43 -1.09 5.92 -25.65
N HIS A 44 -1.19 5.66 -26.95
CA HIS A 44 -2.35 5.01 -27.56
C HIS A 44 -2.23 3.47 -27.57
N GLY A 45 -1.03 2.93 -27.80
CA GLY A 45 -0.77 1.49 -27.88
C GLY A 45 -0.35 0.84 -26.55
N PHE A 46 -0.33 -0.49 -26.52
CA PHE A 46 0.21 -1.23 -25.37
C PHE A 46 1.68 -0.89 -25.11
N ALA A 47 2.51 -0.86 -26.15
CA ALA A 47 3.93 -0.54 -26.03
C ALA A 47 4.18 0.86 -25.43
N ASP A 48 3.43 1.87 -25.89
CA ASP A 48 3.55 3.23 -25.35
C ASP A 48 3.11 3.28 -23.89
N ARG A 49 2.01 2.60 -23.55
CA ARG A 49 1.50 2.52 -22.17
C ARG A 49 2.43 1.74 -21.24
N ALA A 50 3.12 0.73 -21.77
CA ALA A 50 4.07 -0.11 -21.07
C ALA A 50 5.38 0.63 -20.77
N SER A 51 5.93 1.33 -21.76
CA SER A 51 7.07 2.24 -21.62
C SER A 51 6.77 3.37 -20.62
N TRP A 52 5.57 3.96 -20.75
CA TRP A 52 5.14 5.01 -19.84
C TRP A 52 4.93 4.52 -18.40
N ALA A 53 4.41 3.31 -18.21
CA ALA A 53 4.30 2.72 -16.87
C ALA A 53 5.66 2.49 -16.21
N LEU A 54 6.70 2.16 -16.98
CA LEU A 54 8.08 2.03 -16.49
C LEU A 54 8.70 3.39 -16.14
N GLU A 55 8.47 4.44 -16.93
CA GLU A 55 8.93 5.80 -16.59
C GLU A 55 8.32 6.28 -15.26
N LEU A 56 7.02 6.04 -15.07
CA LEU A 56 6.33 6.41 -13.85
C LEU A 56 6.83 5.64 -12.62
N GLU A 57 7.22 4.38 -12.79
CA GLU A 57 7.87 3.58 -11.76
C GLU A 57 9.25 4.15 -11.42
N LEU A 58 10.13 4.30 -12.42
CA LEU A 58 11.52 4.71 -12.24
C LEU A 58 11.65 6.13 -11.67
N SER A 59 10.71 7.00 -11.99
CA SER A 59 10.68 8.35 -11.45
C SER A 59 10.14 8.40 -10.01
N MET A 60 9.62 7.29 -9.47
CA MET A 60 8.94 7.20 -8.18
C MET A 60 7.90 8.31 -7.96
N ARG A 61 7.39 8.90 -9.06
CA ARG A 61 6.57 10.11 -9.00
C ARG A 61 5.20 9.86 -8.42
N GLY A 62 4.83 8.60 -8.16
CA GLY A 62 3.58 8.26 -7.50
C GLY A 62 2.36 8.87 -8.18
N VAL A 63 2.50 9.17 -9.47
CA VAL A 63 1.69 10.05 -10.32
C VAL A 63 2.12 11.53 -10.31
N GLY A 64 2.80 11.91 -11.40
CA GLY A 64 2.90 13.27 -11.90
C GLY A 64 2.92 13.22 -13.44
N PHE A 65 2.11 14.08 -14.06
CA PHE A 65 1.72 14.14 -15.48
C PHE A 65 0.52 13.27 -15.88
N THR A 66 -0.61 13.98 -15.88
CA THR A 66 -1.87 13.79 -16.60
C THR A 66 -2.55 12.41 -16.45
N TRP A 67 -3.72 12.42 -15.81
CA TRP A 67 -4.49 11.23 -15.50
C TRP A 67 -5.44 10.83 -16.61
N THR A 68 -5.06 9.85 -17.43
CA THR A 68 -6.04 9.07 -18.19
C THR A 68 -5.82 7.57 -18.00
N THR A 69 -6.38 7.08 -16.89
CA THR A 69 -6.92 5.71 -16.66
C THR A 69 -5.95 4.51 -16.55
N ALA A 70 -6.14 3.70 -15.50
CA ALA A 70 -7.03 2.54 -15.61
C ALA A 70 -7.71 2.21 -14.25
N ASP A 71 -9.02 2.42 -14.27
CA ASP A 71 -10.09 2.23 -13.28
C ASP A 71 -9.75 1.84 -11.81
N VAL A 72 -9.52 2.87 -10.98
CA VAL A 72 -10.15 2.96 -9.66
C VAL A 72 -11.27 3.97 -9.84
N ARG A 73 -12.53 3.51 -9.79
CA ARG A 73 -13.70 4.30 -10.19
C ARG A 73 -13.65 5.74 -9.68
N HIS A 74 -13.64 6.61 -10.68
CA HIS A 74 -13.61 8.05 -10.62
C HIS A 74 -14.68 8.60 -9.67
N THR A 75 -14.25 9.22 -8.57
CA THR A 75 -15.03 10.33 -8.02
C THR A 75 -14.52 11.58 -8.73
N SER A 76 -15.41 12.44 -9.20
CA SER A 76 -15.13 13.68 -9.94
C SER A 76 -14.40 14.76 -9.11
N LYS A 77 -13.80 14.38 -7.98
CA LYS A 77 -13.08 15.23 -7.05
C LYS A 77 -11.78 14.53 -6.69
N THR A 78 -10.69 14.83 -7.38
CA THR A 78 -9.36 14.40 -6.93
C THR A 78 -8.87 15.44 -5.92
N TRP A 79 -8.75 15.06 -4.65
CA TRP A 79 -8.26 15.95 -3.59
C TRP A 79 -6.74 15.92 -3.53
N LEU A 80 -6.10 17.09 -3.54
CA LEU A 80 -4.67 17.24 -3.32
C LEU A 80 -4.40 17.67 -1.88
N PRO A 81 -3.57 16.93 -1.12
CA PRO A 81 -3.12 17.39 0.18
C PRO A 81 -2.29 18.67 0.02
N THR A 82 -2.67 19.73 0.73
CA THR A 82 -1.89 20.98 0.82
C THR A 82 -0.58 20.73 1.58
N VAL A 83 0.37 21.67 1.48
CA VAL A 83 1.60 21.66 2.28
C VAL A 83 1.28 21.55 3.77
N GLN A 84 0.29 22.31 4.25
CA GLN A 84 -0.15 22.26 5.64
C GLN A 84 -0.71 20.89 6.04
N ASN A 85 -1.53 20.26 5.20
CA ASN A 85 -2.05 18.91 5.45
C ASN A 85 -0.91 17.89 5.53
N ARG A 86 0.10 18.03 4.68
CA ARG A 86 1.27 17.14 4.67
C ARG A 86 2.10 17.32 5.94
N ILE A 87 2.43 18.56 6.31
CA ILE A 87 3.17 18.85 7.55
C ILE A 87 2.42 18.30 8.77
N HIS A 88 1.11 18.53 8.85
CA HIS A 88 0.27 17.98 9.93
C HIS A 88 0.33 16.45 9.96
N SER A 89 0.11 15.79 8.81
CA SER A 89 0.19 14.33 8.72
C SER A 89 1.57 13.79 9.11
N LEU A 90 2.65 14.46 8.70
CA LEU A 90 4.02 14.10 9.07
C LEU A 90 4.23 14.12 10.59
N LEU A 91 3.71 15.14 11.28
CA LEU A 91 3.91 15.31 12.72
C LEU A 91 2.96 14.49 13.58
N VAL A 92 1.71 14.32 13.16
CA VAL A 92 0.63 13.76 14.00
C VAL A 92 0.33 12.30 13.68
N HIS A 93 0.63 11.84 12.45
CA HIS A 93 0.31 10.47 12.02
C HIS A 93 1.56 9.68 11.67
N VAL A 94 2.34 10.16 10.71
CA VAL A 94 3.45 9.41 10.12
C VAL A 94 4.64 9.33 11.08
N GLY A 95 5.03 10.46 11.67
CA GLY A 95 6.17 10.56 12.59
C GLY A 95 6.04 9.66 13.82
N PRO A 96 4.92 9.70 14.58
CA PRO A 96 4.74 8.82 15.72
C PRO A 96 4.79 7.33 15.35
N VAL A 97 4.17 6.94 14.23
CA VAL A 97 4.23 5.55 13.75
C VAL A 97 5.66 5.15 13.38
N LEU A 98 6.41 6.01 12.68
CA LEU A 98 7.82 5.78 12.35
C LEU A 98 8.66 5.57 13.61
N VAL A 99 8.54 6.45 14.60
CA VAL A 99 9.35 6.38 15.83
C VAL A 99 9.04 5.12 16.61
N ILE A 100 7.76 4.78 16.79
CA ILE A 100 7.37 3.56 17.52
C ILE A 100 7.83 2.31 16.78
N ALA A 101 7.60 2.24 15.46
CA ALA A 101 8.02 1.10 14.66
C ALA A 101 9.54 0.93 14.66
N TRP A 102 10.29 2.02 14.49
CA TRP A 102 11.76 2.03 14.59
C TRP A 102 12.24 1.57 15.96
N ALA A 103 11.65 2.07 17.05
CA ALA A 103 12.03 1.68 18.41
C ALA A 103 11.84 0.17 18.64
N VAL A 104 10.74 -0.41 18.13
CA VAL A 104 10.50 -1.86 18.18
C VAL A 104 11.53 -2.62 17.34
N ILE A 105 11.74 -2.21 16.08
CA ILE A 105 12.72 -2.82 15.17
C ILE A 105 14.12 -2.83 15.82
N ARG A 106 14.57 -1.67 16.30
CA ARG A 106 15.87 -1.50 16.97
C ARG A 106 15.97 -2.35 18.22
N THR A 107 14.92 -2.40 19.03
CA THR A 107 14.91 -3.19 20.27
C THR A 107 15.02 -4.68 19.97
N VAL A 108 14.23 -5.20 19.03
CA VAL A 108 14.29 -6.61 18.61
C VAL A 108 15.65 -6.91 17.99
N TYR A 109 16.16 -6.02 17.14
CA TYR A 109 17.45 -6.21 16.51
C TYR A 109 18.60 -6.29 17.53
N VAL A 110 18.78 -5.25 18.36
CA VAL A 110 19.89 -5.17 19.31
C VAL A 110 19.82 -6.27 20.37
N ARG A 111 18.62 -6.59 20.88
CA ARG A 111 18.48 -7.55 21.99
C ARG A 111 18.41 -9.01 21.53
N ARG A 112 17.97 -9.28 20.31
CA ARG A 112 17.71 -10.65 19.84
C ARG A 112 18.55 -11.01 18.62
N LEU A 113 18.44 -10.22 17.54
CA LEU A 113 19.03 -10.59 16.25
C LEU A 113 20.56 -10.41 16.21
N ALA A 114 21.09 -9.26 16.64
CA ALA A 114 22.53 -9.01 16.63
C ALA A 114 23.33 -10.06 17.43
N PRO A 115 22.95 -10.42 18.68
CA PRO A 115 23.63 -11.47 19.42
C PRO A 115 23.53 -12.87 18.77
N MET A 116 22.51 -13.14 17.96
CA MET A 116 22.40 -14.40 17.20
C MET A 116 23.33 -14.41 15.99
N MET A 117 23.48 -13.25 15.33
CA MET A 117 24.32 -13.08 14.15
C MET A 117 25.82 -13.05 14.51
N ASP A 118 26.18 -12.63 15.72
CA ASP A 118 27.56 -12.59 16.22
C ASP A 118 28.08 -13.94 16.76
N ARG A 119 27.26 -15.01 16.69
CA ARG A 119 27.68 -16.36 17.12
C ARG A 119 28.70 -16.93 16.15
N ILE A 120 29.55 -17.85 16.64
CA ILE A 120 30.51 -18.60 15.81
C ILE A 120 29.78 -19.33 14.66
N ASP A 121 28.65 -19.96 14.99
CA ASP A 121 27.74 -20.58 14.02
C ASP A 121 26.37 -19.89 14.08
N PRO A 122 26.13 -18.85 13.25
CA PRO A 122 24.85 -18.16 13.23
C PRO A 122 23.76 -19.04 12.60
N PRO A 123 22.51 -18.95 13.08
CA PRO A 123 21.40 -19.73 12.54
C PRO A 123 21.14 -19.38 11.07
N PRO A 124 20.75 -20.36 10.22
CA PRO A 124 20.45 -20.12 8.80
C PRO A 124 19.32 -19.09 8.57
N SER A 125 18.37 -19.00 9.51
CA SER A 125 17.27 -18.04 9.52
C SER A 125 17.12 -17.42 10.92
N PRO A 126 17.82 -16.32 11.22
CA PRO A 126 17.74 -15.67 12.54
C PRO A 126 16.32 -15.22 12.91
N PHE A 127 15.47 -14.95 11.92
CA PHE A 127 14.08 -14.60 12.14
C PHE A 127 13.25 -15.77 12.70
N ASP A 128 13.51 -17.00 12.25
CA ASP A 128 12.74 -18.16 12.70
C ASP A 128 13.11 -18.59 14.14
N GLU A 129 14.26 -18.16 14.64
CA GLU A 129 14.69 -18.33 16.04
C GLU A 129 13.98 -17.39 17.03
N LEU A 130 13.29 -16.36 16.52
CA LEU A 130 12.45 -15.50 17.36
C LEU A 130 11.20 -16.27 17.81
N SER A 131 10.70 -15.97 19.00
CA SER A 131 9.39 -16.50 19.42
C SER A 131 8.30 -16.05 18.45
N LEU A 132 7.20 -16.80 18.35
CA LEU A 132 6.12 -16.45 17.43
C LEU A 132 5.57 -15.04 17.68
N SER A 133 5.51 -14.62 18.94
CA SER A 133 5.11 -13.26 19.33
C SER A 133 6.07 -12.20 18.81
N GLU A 134 7.38 -12.43 18.90
CA GLU A 134 8.42 -11.53 18.40
C GLU A 134 8.42 -11.49 16.87
N GLN A 135 8.17 -12.62 16.21
CA GLN A 135 8.03 -12.66 14.75
C GLN A 135 6.86 -11.77 14.30
N TYR A 136 5.69 -11.88 14.93
CA TYR A 136 4.54 -11.04 14.59
C TYR A 136 4.77 -9.58 14.95
N LEU A 137 5.40 -9.30 16.10
CA LEU A 137 5.74 -7.95 16.52
C LEU A 137 6.71 -7.29 15.52
N LEU A 138 7.79 -7.97 15.17
CA LEU A 138 8.77 -7.47 14.19
C LEU A 138 8.12 -7.31 12.81
N THR A 139 7.32 -8.28 12.35
CA THR A 139 6.60 -8.16 11.06
C THR A 139 5.66 -6.95 11.05
N THR A 140 4.93 -6.72 12.13
CA THR A 140 4.03 -5.57 12.28
C THR A 140 4.82 -4.26 12.25
N ALA A 141 5.92 -4.19 13.01
CA ALA A 141 6.77 -3.01 13.06
C ALA A 141 7.42 -2.71 11.69
N LEU A 142 7.92 -3.72 10.99
CA LEU A 142 8.47 -3.56 9.64
C LEU A 142 7.42 -3.06 8.64
N GLY A 143 6.21 -3.64 8.66
CA GLY A 143 5.11 -3.19 7.79
C GLY A 143 4.68 -1.75 8.09
N ALA A 144 4.52 -1.40 9.38
CA ALA A 144 4.18 -0.05 9.80
C ALA A 144 5.27 0.96 9.45
N PHE A 145 6.55 0.61 9.67
CA PHE A 145 7.70 1.42 9.29
C PHE A 145 7.72 1.66 7.78
N LEU A 146 7.53 0.63 6.96
CA LEU A 146 7.52 0.74 5.50
C LEU A 146 6.41 1.69 5.00
N MET A 147 5.18 1.52 5.50
CA MET A 147 4.07 2.41 5.14
C MET A 147 4.37 3.86 5.53
N ALA A 148 4.83 4.06 6.77
CA ALA A 148 5.08 5.40 7.27
C ALA A 148 6.29 6.04 6.56
N ALA A 149 7.34 5.28 6.24
CA ALA A 149 8.52 5.77 5.52
C ALA A 149 8.17 6.21 4.09
N PHE A 150 7.38 5.43 3.36
CA PHE A 150 6.89 5.85 2.04
C PHE A 150 6.01 7.10 2.12
N SER A 151 5.11 7.17 3.12
CA SER A 151 4.28 8.36 3.35
C SER A 151 5.12 9.60 3.66
N PHE A 152 6.18 9.42 4.47
CA PHE A 152 7.10 10.47 4.87
C PHE A 152 7.86 11.01 3.66
N GLY A 153 8.57 10.14 2.93
CA GLY A 153 9.35 10.53 1.76
C GLY A 153 8.49 11.18 0.67
N HIS A 154 7.34 10.58 0.37
CA HIS A 154 6.42 11.12 -0.63
C HIS A 154 5.86 12.48 -0.22
N SER A 155 5.50 12.67 1.05
CA SER A 155 4.98 13.95 1.53
C SER A 155 6.06 15.02 1.60
N LEU A 156 7.28 14.68 2.00
CA LEU A 156 8.42 15.59 2.02
C LEU A 156 8.76 16.07 0.61
N PHE A 157 8.85 15.16 -0.36
CA PHE A 157 9.12 15.50 -1.74
C PHE A 157 8.01 16.40 -2.32
N ALA A 158 6.74 16.10 -2.05
CA ALA A 158 5.62 16.94 -2.44
C ALA A 158 5.66 18.36 -1.82
N ILE A 159 6.15 18.50 -0.59
CA ILE A 159 6.36 19.81 0.05
C ILE A 159 7.47 20.58 -0.67
N ILE A 160 8.60 19.93 -0.93
CA ILE A 160 9.76 20.54 -1.61
C ILE A 160 9.39 21.02 -3.02
N CYS A 161 8.60 20.23 -3.75
CA CYS A 161 8.17 20.57 -5.11
C CYS A 161 6.98 21.54 -5.16
N SER A 162 6.31 21.82 -4.03
CA SER A 162 5.13 22.71 -4.01
C SER A 162 5.36 24.12 -4.57
N PRO A 163 6.54 24.76 -4.44
CA PRO A 163 6.79 26.08 -5.04
C PRO A 163 6.85 26.07 -6.57
N LEU A 164 6.95 24.89 -7.20
CA LEU A 164 6.97 24.77 -8.67
C LEU A 164 5.58 24.93 -9.30
N ALA A 165 4.51 25.07 -8.51
CA ALA A 165 3.16 25.25 -9.02
C ALA A 165 3.08 26.50 -9.93
N PRO A 166 2.40 26.42 -11.09
CA PRO A 166 1.50 25.35 -11.53
C PRO A 166 2.17 24.22 -12.35
N SER A 167 3.51 24.09 -12.34
CA SER A 167 4.20 22.98 -13.00
C SER A 167 3.61 21.64 -12.55
N PRO A 168 3.43 20.67 -13.45
CA PRO A 168 2.95 19.35 -13.04
C PRO A 168 3.94 18.60 -12.13
N LEU A 169 5.19 19.09 -12.03
CA LEU A 169 6.15 18.66 -11.01
C LEU A 169 5.74 19.01 -9.57
N ALA A 170 4.79 19.93 -9.36
CA ALA A 170 4.24 20.26 -8.05
C ALA A 170 3.02 19.39 -7.68
N PHE A 171 2.54 18.53 -8.58
CA PHE A 171 1.33 17.75 -8.40
C PHE A 171 1.65 16.36 -7.84
N PHE A 172 1.21 16.11 -6.60
CA PHE A 172 1.37 14.81 -5.93
C PHE A 172 0.04 14.37 -5.34
N PRO A 173 -0.62 13.31 -5.85
CA PRO A 173 -1.84 12.83 -5.23
C PRO A 173 -1.59 12.19 -3.85
N PRO A 174 -2.65 11.83 -3.11
CA PRO A 174 -2.52 10.99 -1.94
C PRO A 174 -1.90 9.63 -2.29
N LEU A 175 -0.84 9.27 -1.57
CA LEU A 175 -0.18 7.97 -1.69
C LEU A 175 -1.11 6.81 -1.30
N TYR A 176 -1.92 7.04 -0.27
CA TYR A 176 -2.98 6.16 0.23
C TYR A 176 -4.32 6.85 0.07
N THR A 177 -5.32 6.14 -0.45
CA THR A 177 -6.63 6.76 -0.75
C THR A 177 -7.65 6.55 0.35
N THR A 178 -7.43 5.57 1.23
CA THR A 178 -8.32 5.24 2.36
C THR A 178 -7.51 5.09 3.63
N ARG A 179 -8.07 5.49 4.78
CA ARG A 179 -7.44 5.25 6.09
C ARG A 179 -7.38 3.75 6.34
N VAL A 180 -6.25 3.27 6.85
CA VAL A 180 -6.03 1.82 7.06
C VAL A 180 -7.13 1.18 7.91
N TRP A 181 -7.68 1.92 8.89
CA TRP A 181 -8.77 1.41 9.72
C TRP A 181 -10.14 1.31 9.05
N ASP A 182 -10.37 1.99 7.94
CA ASP A 182 -11.63 1.93 7.21
C ASP A 182 -11.68 0.72 6.25
N ILE A 183 -10.58 -0.02 6.14
CA ILE A 183 -10.43 -1.15 5.24
C ILE A 183 -10.98 -2.42 5.87
N THR A 184 -11.88 -3.09 5.17
CA THR A 184 -12.60 -4.27 5.67
C THR A 184 -12.36 -5.52 4.82
N SER A 185 -11.33 -5.52 3.98
CA SER A 185 -10.99 -6.69 3.15
C SER A 185 -9.56 -6.65 2.63
N ALA A 186 -9.01 -7.82 2.30
CA ALA A 186 -7.70 -7.96 1.67
C ALA A 186 -7.69 -7.29 0.29
N ARG A 187 -8.75 -7.47 -0.51
CA ARG A 187 -8.89 -6.77 -1.79
C ARG A 187 -8.89 -5.24 -1.59
N GLY A 188 -9.63 -4.76 -0.59
CA GLY A 188 -9.70 -3.34 -0.23
C GLY A 188 -8.34 -2.79 0.18
N PHE A 189 -7.56 -3.55 0.96
CA PHE A 189 -6.21 -3.17 1.36
C PHE A 189 -5.32 -2.93 0.14
N TRP A 190 -5.23 -3.91 -0.76
CA TRP A 190 -4.36 -3.79 -1.94
C TRP A 190 -4.84 -2.78 -2.99
N SER A 191 -6.14 -2.47 -3.00
CA SER A 191 -6.72 -1.48 -3.93
C SER A 191 -6.60 -0.03 -3.43
N TYR A 192 -6.71 0.19 -2.10
CA TYR A 192 -6.90 1.52 -1.53
C TYR A 192 -6.04 1.84 -0.30
N GLY A 193 -5.62 0.81 0.43
CA GLY A 193 -4.83 0.92 1.66
C GLY A 193 -3.33 0.89 1.48
N TRP A 194 -2.86 0.24 0.42
CA TRP A 194 -1.45 0.20 0.05
C TRP A 194 -1.11 1.34 -0.90
N HIS A 195 0.19 1.64 -1.03
CA HIS A 195 0.65 2.79 -1.80
C HIS A 195 0.31 2.65 -3.29
N ARG A 196 0.06 3.77 -3.96
CA ARG A 196 -0.28 3.77 -5.41
C ARG A 196 0.91 3.88 -6.36
N LEU A 197 2.15 3.94 -5.85
CA LEU A 197 3.36 4.13 -6.67
C LEU A 197 3.45 3.16 -7.87
N PHE A 198 3.20 1.88 -7.63
CA PHE A 198 3.29 0.83 -8.66
C PHE A 198 1.95 0.47 -9.32
N ALA A 199 0.86 1.20 -9.01
CA ALA A 199 -0.47 0.81 -9.45
C ALA A 199 -0.57 0.70 -10.98
N ARG A 200 0.04 1.65 -11.71
CA ARG A 200 0.01 1.64 -13.18
C ARG A 200 0.88 0.53 -13.78
N LEU A 201 2.04 0.28 -13.19
CA LEU A 201 2.92 -0.81 -13.60
C LEU A 201 2.19 -2.15 -13.50
N PHE A 202 1.64 -2.48 -12.33
CA PHE A 202 0.96 -3.77 -12.13
C PHE A 202 -0.32 -3.89 -12.95
N LEU A 203 -0.96 -2.77 -13.26
CA LEU A 203 -2.13 -2.74 -14.12
C LEU A 203 -1.80 -3.10 -15.58
N VAL A 204 -0.80 -2.45 -16.16
CA VAL A 204 -0.39 -2.67 -17.55
C VAL A 204 0.33 -3.99 -17.72
N TRP A 205 1.25 -4.32 -16.81
CA TRP A 205 2.13 -5.49 -16.93
C TRP A 205 1.62 -6.75 -16.21
N GLY A 206 0.60 -6.62 -15.37
CA GLY A 206 0.02 -7.74 -14.62
C GLY A 206 -1.45 -7.95 -14.92
N VAL A 207 -2.29 -6.98 -14.54
CA VAL A 207 -3.76 -7.09 -14.58
C VAL A 207 -4.27 -7.28 -16.01
N TRP A 208 -3.81 -6.49 -16.98
CA TRP A 208 -4.24 -6.61 -18.37
C TRP A 208 -3.85 -7.95 -19.02
N PRO A 209 -2.58 -8.39 -18.95
CA PRO A 209 -2.20 -9.73 -19.42
C PRO A 209 -2.96 -10.85 -18.69
N GLY A 210 -3.16 -10.72 -17.38
CA GLY A 210 -3.89 -11.71 -16.59
C GLY A 210 -5.37 -11.79 -16.98
N GLU A 211 -6.03 -10.65 -17.20
CA GLU A 211 -7.38 -10.58 -17.75
C GLU A 211 -7.46 -11.26 -19.12
N TRP A 212 -6.54 -10.91 -20.03
CA TRP A 212 -6.49 -11.49 -21.37
C TRP A 212 -6.32 -13.01 -21.32
N LEU A 213 -5.44 -13.51 -20.44
CA LEU A 213 -5.19 -14.94 -20.27
C LEU A 213 -6.43 -15.68 -19.74
N GLU A 214 -7.09 -15.16 -18.70
CA GLU A 214 -8.32 -15.76 -18.18
C GLU A 214 -9.39 -15.81 -19.25
N ARG A 215 -9.59 -14.71 -20.00
CA ARG A 215 -10.60 -14.65 -21.06
C ARG A 215 -10.32 -15.64 -22.17
N THR A 216 -9.07 -15.75 -22.59
CA THR A 216 -8.64 -16.69 -23.63
C THR A 216 -8.87 -18.15 -23.21
N ILE A 217 -8.53 -18.51 -21.97
CA ILE A 217 -8.67 -19.89 -21.46
C ILE A 217 -10.13 -20.26 -21.21
N THR A 218 -10.94 -19.33 -20.70
CA THR A 218 -12.32 -19.60 -20.26
C THR A 218 -13.37 -19.27 -21.32
N GLY A 219 -12.98 -18.65 -22.44
CA GLY A 219 -13.90 -18.19 -23.49
C GLY A 219 -14.81 -17.03 -23.06
N LYS A 220 -14.46 -16.32 -21.98
CA LYS A 220 -15.26 -15.20 -21.45
C LYS A 220 -15.27 -14.00 -22.40
N SER A 221 -16.47 -13.58 -22.80
CA SER A 221 -16.71 -12.36 -23.57
C SER A 221 -16.42 -11.09 -22.76
N SER A 222 -16.18 -9.95 -23.42
CA SER A 222 -15.69 -8.70 -22.82
C SER A 222 -16.57 -8.17 -21.67
N ASP A 223 -17.87 -8.44 -21.71
CA ASP A 223 -18.88 -8.10 -20.70
C ASP A 223 -18.82 -8.98 -19.43
N GLN A 224 -18.17 -10.14 -19.50
CA GLN A 224 -18.03 -11.04 -18.35
C GLN A 224 -16.84 -10.67 -17.47
N PRO A 225 -16.94 -10.86 -16.14
CA PRO A 225 -15.85 -10.55 -15.21
C PRO A 225 -14.72 -11.58 -15.31
N ALA A 226 -13.50 -11.08 -15.51
CA ALA A 226 -12.23 -11.82 -15.46
C ALA A 226 -11.46 -11.48 -14.17
N ASP A 227 -12.10 -11.66 -13.01
CA ASP A 227 -11.55 -11.22 -11.73
C ASP A 227 -10.32 -12.02 -11.27
N ILE A 228 -10.22 -13.30 -11.65
CA ILE A 228 -9.18 -14.21 -11.16
C ILE A 228 -7.86 -13.88 -11.83
N GLY A 229 -7.84 -13.82 -13.15
CA GLY A 229 -6.71 -13.46 -13.98
C GLY A 229 -6.20 -12.06 -13.65
N LYS A 230 -7.10 -11.10 -13.42
CA LYS A 230 -6.73 -9.74 -12.97
C LYS A 230 -5.93 -9.77 -11.67
N VAL A 231 -6.44 -10.48 -10.65
CA VAL A 231 -5.78 -10.59 -9.35
C VAL A 231 -4.44 -11.33 -9.50
N LEU A 232 -4.44 -12.52 -10.10
CA LEU A 232 -3.23 -13.32 -10.25
C LEU A 232 -2.16 -12.59 -11.07
N GLY A 233 -2.54 -11.94 -12.16
CA GLY A 233 -1.63 -11.16 -13.00
C GLY A 233 -1.01 -9.98 -12.24
N GLY A 234 -1.83 -9.21 -11.51
CA GLY A 234 -1.33 -8.10 -10.68
C GLY A 234 -0.34 -8.54 -9.61
N PHE A 235 -0.66 -9.60 -8.86
CA PHE A 235 0.22 -10.14 -7.81
C PHE A 235 1.46 -10.84 -8.37
N LEU A 236 1.37 -11.49 -9.52
CA LEU A 236 2.53 -12.09 -10.19
C LEU A 236 3.50 -11.01 -10.67
N SER A 237 3.01 -9.96 -11.32
CA SER A 237 3.83 -8.81 -11.71
C SER A 237 4.50 -8.17 -10.49
N SER A 238 3.75 -8.00 -9.41
CA SER A 238 4.30 -7.50 -8.14
C SER A 238 5.39 -8.41 -7.56
N ALA A 239 5.16 -9.73 -7.57
CA ALA A 239 6.12 -10.73 -7.12
C ALA A 239 7.44 -10.64 -7.91
N VAL A 240 7.37 -10.47 -9.23
CA VAL A 240 8.56 -10.38 -10.09
C VAL A 240 9.37 -9.13 -9.76
N VAL A 241 8.72 -7.96 -9.76
CA VAL A 241 9.41 -6.68 -9.51
C VAL A 241 10.11 -6.69 -8.15
N HIS A 242 9.37 -7.03 -7.09
CA HIS A 242 9.90 -7.05 -5.74
C HIS A 242 11.00 -8.11 -5.55
N SER A 243 10.80 -9.33 -6.05
CA SER A 243 11.82 -10.39 -5.93
C SER A 243 13.10 -10.04 -6.68
N LEU A 244 13.02 -9.33 -7.81
CA LEU A 244 14.19 -8.83 -8.53
C LEU A 244 14.92 -7.74 -7.74
N SER A 245 14.17 -6.80 -7.16
CA SER A 245 14.74 -5.72 -6.34
C SER A 245 15.44 -6.26 -5.08
N VAL A 246 14.78 -7.16 -4.34
CA VAL A 246 15.35 -7.71 -3.10
C VAL A 246 16.51 -8.66 -3.37
N ARG A 247 16.56 -9.30 -4.56
CA ARG A 247 17.68 -10.18 -4.91
C ARG A 247 19.04 -9.48 -4.76
N GLY A 248 19.12 -8.19 -5.12
CA GLY A 248 20.32 -7.40 -4.93
C GLY A 248 20.69 -7.23 -3.46
N THR A 249 19.71 -7.08 -2.57
CA THR A 249 19.92 -6.86 -1.13
C THR A 249 20.19 -8.16 -0.36
N VAL A 250 19.82 -9.32 -0.89
CA VAL A 250 20.11 -10.65 -0.30
C VAL A 250 21.28 -11.37 -0.96
N GLY A 251 22.23 -10.62 -1.54
CA GLY A 251 23.47 -11.18 -2.10
C GLY A 251 23.26 -12.07 -3.33
N GLY A 252 22.19 -11.87 -4.09
CA GLY A 252 21.91 -12.60 -5.33
C GLY A 252 21.14 -13.93 -5.16
N SER A 253 20.82 -14.33 -3.92
CA SER A 253 20.13 -15.59 -3.60
C SER A 253 18.65 -15.58 -4.00
N TRP A 254 18.29 -16.43 -4.97
CA TRP A 254 16.90 -16.61 -5.38
C TRP A 254 16.04 -17.31 -4.33
N ALA A 255 16.63 -18.20 -3.52
CA ALA A 255 15.91 -18.89 -2.46
C ALA A 255 15.43 -17.90 -1.38
N ASP A 256 16.26 -16.91 -1.07
CA ASP A 256 15.93 -15.87 -0.08
C ASP A 256 15.00 -14.81 -0.68
N ALA A 257 15.21 -14.42 -1.95
CA ALA A 257 14.33 -13.50 -2.66
C ALA A 257 12.92 -14.07 -2.89
N ALA A 258 12.78 -15.39 -2.96
CA ALA A 258 11.48 -16.06 -3.12
C ALA A 258 10.49 -15.79 -1.97
N GLY A 259 10.95 -15.26 -0.83
CA GLY A 259 10.06 -14.85 0.27
C GLY A 259 9.02 -13.82 -0.19
N GLU A 260 9.42 -12.85 -1.01
CA GLU A 260 8.53 -11.81 -1.51
C GLU A 260 7.54 -12.38 -2.54
N ALA A 261 8.01 -13.24 -3.44
CA ALA A 261 7.14 -13.97 -4.36
C ALA A 261 6.08 -14.81 -3.63
N LYS A 262 6.47 -15.53 -2.56
CA LYS A 262 5.53 -16.30 -1.72
C LYS A 262 4.49 -15.40 -1.08
N PHE A 263 4.90 -14.25 -0.54
CA PHE A 263 3.98 -13.29 0.06
C PHE A 263 2.92 -12.83 -0.94
N PHE A 264 3.33 -12.36 -2.12
CA PHE A 264 2.39 -11.83 -3.11
C PHE A 264 1.49 -12.94 -3.67
N ALA A 265 2.03 -14.12 -3.95
CA ALA A 265 1.23 -15.26 -4.41
C ALA A 265 0.15 -15.64 -3.38
N LEU A 266 0.51 -15.74 -2.10
CA LEU A 266 -0.43 -16.07 -1.03
C LEU A 266 -1.50 -14.99 -0.84
N ASN A 267 -1.15 -13.70 -0.97
CA ASN A 267 -2.12 -12.62 -0.91
C ASN A 267 -3.10 -12.63 -2.10
N GLY A 268 -2.61 -12.88 -3.30
CA GLY A 268 -3.46 -13.02 -4.49
C GLY A 268 -4.46 -14.18 -4.36
N ILE A 269 -4.00 -15.34 -3.89
CA ILE A 269 -4.86 -16.50 -3.61
C ILE A 269 -5.87 -16.16 -2.50
N ALA A 270 -5.43 -15.51 -1.42
CA ALA A 270 -6.29 -15.14 -0.31
C ALA A 270 -7.43 -14.19 -0.73
N ILE A 271 -7.18 -13.27 -1.66
CA ILE A 271 -8.22 -12.40 -2.23
C ILE A 271 -9.24 -13.20 -3.04
N ILE A 272 -8.80 -14.18 -3.83
CA ILE A 272 -9.71 -15.03 -4.61
C ILE A 272 -10.60 -15.84 -3.68
N ILE A 273 -10.02 -16.42 -2.61
CA ILE A 273 -10.76 -17.14 -1.58
C ILE A 273 -11.74 -16.20 -0.87
N GLU A 274 -11.29 -15.01 -0.46
CA GLU A 274 -12.12 -14.01 0.21
C GLU A 274 -13.35 -13.65 -0.62
N GLU A 275 -13.17 -13.37 -1.91
CA GLU A 275 -14.27 -13.04 -2.81
C GLU A 275 -15.22 -14.24 -3.04
N GLY A 276 -14.67 -15.46 -3.12
CA GLY A 276 -15.46 -16.69 -3.17
C GLY A 276 -16.34 -16.88 -1.93
N VAL A 277 -15.75 -16.72 -0.73
CA VAL A 277 -16.44 -16.83 0.55
C VAL A 277 -17.49 -15.73 0.70
N LYS A 278 -17.17 -14.48 0.40
CA LYS A 278 -18.13 -13.35 0.41
C LYS A 278 -19.35 -13.65 -0.47
N ARG A 279 -19.13 -14.08 -1.72
CA ARG A 279 -20.20 -14.45 -2.65
C ARG A 279 -21.05 -15.62 -2.11
N ALA A 280 -20.42 -16.63 -1.51
CA ALA A 280 -21.13 -17.76 -0.91
C ALA A 280 -21.99 -17.33 0.29
N VAL A 281 -21.45 -16.52 1.19
CA VAL A 281 -22.15 -16.00 2.38
C VAL A 281 -23.34 -15.12 1.97
N ILE A 282 -23.16 -14.21 1.01
CA ILE A 282 -24.24 -13.36 0.51
C ILE A 282 -25.36 -14.21 -0.11
N ARG A 283 -25.03 -15.21 -0.92
CA ARG A 283 -26.01 -16.14 -1.50
C ARG A 283 -26.75 -16.94 -0.43
N MET A 284 -26.04 -17.43 0.59
CA MET A 284 -26.63 -18.15 1.71
C MET A 284 -27.62 -17.28 2.48
N ARG A 285 -27.25 -16.03 2.78
CA ARG A 285 -28.12 -15.07 3.47
C ARG A 285 -29.33 -14.69 2.62
N ALA A 286 -29.15 -14.51 1.31
CA ALA A 286 -30.25 -14.22 0.40
C ALA A 286 -31.30 -15.37 0.38
N ARG A 287 -30.85 -16.63 0.49
CA ARG A 287 -31.76 -17.80 0.59
C ARG A 287 -32.55 -17.85 1.89
N SER A 288 -32.05 -17.24 2.96
CA SER A 288 -32.72 -17.20 4.27
C SER A 288 -33.44 -15.87 4.54
N ASN A 289 -33.66 -15.03 3.53
CA ASN A 289 -34.18 -13.65 3.68
C ASN A 289 -33.38 -12.80 4.69
N GLY A 290 -32.10 -13.12 4.87
CA GLY A 290 -31.19 -12.37 5.72
C GLY A 290 -30.69 -11.09 5.05
N LYS A 291 -30.18 -10.16 5.86
CA LYS A 291 -29.53 -8.95 5.36
C LYS A 291 -28.26 -9.32 4.57
N PRO A 292 -27.94 -8.63 3.46
CA PRO A 292 -26.72 -8.91 2.69
C PRO A 292 -25.46 -8.60 3.50
N GLN A 293 -25.50 -7.55 4.33
CA GLN A 293 -24.42 -7.14 5.23
C GLN A 293 -24.87 -7.24 6.69
N MET A 294 -23.98 -7.73 7.54
CA MET A 294 -24.15 -7.86 8.99
C MET A 294 -23.17 -6.93 9.70
N TRP A 295 -23.53 -6.53 10.92
CA TRP A 295 -22.74 -5.59 11.74
C TRP A 295 -21.30 -6.08 12.01
N TYR A 296 -21.09 -7.41 12.02
CA TYR A 296 -19.78 -8.02 12.29
C TYR A 296 -18.92 -8.19 11.04
N ASP A 297 -19.48 -8.05 9.83
CA ASP A 297 -18.76 -8.36 8.57
C ASP A 297 -17.49 -7.53 8.44
N ASP A 298 -17.59 -6.24 8.76
CA ASP A 298 -16.47 -5.30 8.68
C ASP A 298 -15.35 -5.63 9.68
N SER A 299 -15.70 -6.16 10.86
CA SER A 299 -14.74 -6.56 11.89
C SER A 299 -14.03 -7.85 11.51
N ILE A 300 -14.78 -8.84 11.01
CA ILE A 300 -14.22 -10.09 10.48
C ILE A 300 -13.28 -9.79 9.31
N GLY A 301 -13.71 -8.93 8.40
CA GLY A 301 -12.91 -8.51 7.26
C GLY A 301 -11.60 -7.84 7.67
N ARG A 302 -11.62 -6.98 8.69
CA ARG A 302 -10.41 -6.38 9.30
C ARG A 302 -9.46 -7.42 9.87
N ILE A 303 -9.97 -8.31 10.71
CA ILE A 303 -9.18 -9.39 11.33
C ILE A 303 -8.55 -10.26 10.24
N TRP A 304 -9.32 -10.58 9.19
CA TRP A 304 -8.89 -11.40 8.07
C TRP A 304 -7.72 -10.77 7.31
N TRP A 305 -7.85 -9.53 6.83
CA TRP A 305 -6.79 -8.94 6.02
C TRP A 305 -5.53 -8.66 6.84
N ILE A 306 -5.67 -8.24 8.09
CA ILE A 306 -4.52 -8.05 9.00
C ILE A 306 -3.83 -9.39 9.25
N GLY A 307 -4.61 -10.44 9.55
CA GLY A 307 -4.09 -11.79 9.77
C GLY A 307 -3.33 -12.33 8.57
N ILE A 308 -3.85 -12.15 7.35
CA ILE A 308 -3.16 -12.52 6.11
C ILE A 308 -1.84 -11.76 5.97
N LEU A 309 -1.86 -10.43 6.06
CA LEU A 309 -0.67 -9.62 5.84
C LEU A 309 0.42 -9.92 6.86
N LEU A 310 0.06 -10.04 8.14
CA LEU A 310 1.04 -10.35 9.18
C LEU A 310 1.59 -11.77 9.04
N THR A 311 0.75 -12.74 8.67
CA THR A 311 1.22 -14.14 8.54
C THR A 311 2.08 -14.32 7.30
N THR A 312 1.63 -13.81 6.15
CA THR A 312 2.39 -13.89 4.90
C THR A 312 3.61 -12.98 4.94
N GLY A 313 3.51 -11.81 5.59
CA GLY A 313 4.57 -10.80 5.71
C GLY A 313 5.80 -11.29 6.48
N ARG A 314 5.68 -12.38 7.25
CA ARG A 314 6.83 -13.08 7.84
C ARG A 314 7.82 -13.55 6.77
N ASN A 315 7.37 -13.83 5.55
CA ASN A 315 8.27 -14.18 4.45
C ASN A 315 9.17 -13.00 4.03
N PHE A 316 8.65 -11.77 4.06
CA PHE A 316 9.45 -10.56 3.88
C PHE A 316 10.45 -10.39 5.04
N ALA A 317 9.95 -10.47 6.28
CA ALA A 317 10.75 -10.26 7.47
C ALA A 317 11.93 -11.24 7.58
N ARG A 318 11.75 -12.50 7.17
CA ARG A 318 12.84 -13.49 7.06
C ARG A 318 13.96 -13.03 6.13
N GLY A 319 13.61 -12.71 4.88
CA GLY A 319 14.58 -12.28 3.87
C GLY A 319 15.30 -11.01 4.29
N TRP A 320 14.58 -10.05 4.86
CA TRP A 320 15.12 -8.77 5.31
C TRP A 320 16.03 -8.90 6.54
N THR A 321 15.70 -9.81 7.45
CA THR A 321 16.58 -10.11 8.59
C THR A 321 17.88 -10.72 8.10
N LYS A 322 17.80 -11.69 7.19
CA LYS A 322 18.97 -12.37 6.62
C LYS A 322 19.84 -11.44 5.76
N GLY A 323 19.21 -10.58 4.96
CA GLY A 323 19.89 -9.60 4.10
C GLY A 323 20.41 -8.36 4.83
N GLY A 324 20.28 -8.29 6.16
CA GLY A 324 20.76 -7.15 6.94
C GLY A 324 19.90 -5.89 6.85
N LEU A 325 18.79 -5.88 6.11
CA LEU A 325 17.90 -4.70 6.02
C LEU A 325 17.34 -4.29 7.39
N VAL A 326 17.05 -5.27 8.26
CA VAL A 326 16.60 -4.97 9.63
C VAL A 326 17.69 -4.26 10.45
N ARG A 327 18.98 -4.57 10.20
CA ARG A 327 20.11 -3.86 10.81
C ARG A 327 20.17 -2.42 10.32
N GLU A 328 20.09 -2.20 9.01
CA GLU A 328 20.12 -0.85 8.43
C GLU A 328 18.98 0.00 8.99
N MET A 329 17.77 -0.56 9.09
CA MET A 329 16.62 0.13 9.70
C MET A 329 16.80 0.44 11.19
N ALA A 330 17.54 -0.39 11.94
CA ALA A 330 17.77 -0.17 13.36
C ALA A 330 18.76 0.99 13.66
N PHE A 331 19.59 1.34 12.68
CA PHE A 331 20.66 2.33 12.83
C PHE A 331 20.55 3.56 11.90
N MET A 332 19.53 3.62 11.04
CA MET A 332 19.04 4.89 10.47
C MET A 332 18.53 5.82 11.57
#